data_AF-A0A915ERA8-F1
#
_entry.id   AF-A0A915ERA8-F1
#
_cell.length_a   1.000
_cell.length_b   1.000
_cell.length_c   1.000
_cell.angle_alpha   90.00
_cell.angle_beta   90.00
_cell.angle_gamma   90.00
#
_symmetry.space_group_name_H-M   'P 1'
#
loop_
_entity.id
_entity.type
_entity.pdbx_description
1 polymer ?
#
loop_
_entity_poly.entity_id
_entity_poly.type
_entity_poly.pdbx_seq_one_letter_code
_entity_poly.pdbx_strand_id
1 'polypeptide(L)'
;MATLSIGSGLAADTNLQNWQIVFAGQNKHLKALKLGATLNAKLMGVVNENTFRLALRALPSKGSMPLYLNYAKFVSTPDTLGIQKVNIVDGIKKLCIVLFSEYSHVMANVAAISKCFPLFSRKTASSEDTAKLEDVVVEVLSRMKRN
;
A
#
# COMPACT_ATOMS: atom_id res chain seq x y z
N MET A 1 -6.29 -6.52 -19.39
CA MET A 1 -4.88 -6.94 -19.25
C MET A 1 -4.38 -6.35 -17.96
N ALA A 2 -3.80 -7.13 -17.05
CA ALA A 2 -3.39 -6.60 -15.76
C ALA A 2 -2.19 -5.65 -15.94
N THR A 3 -2.27 -4.44 -15.39
CA THR A 3 -1.21 -3.43 -15.51
C THR A 3 -0.54 -3.17 -14.16
N LEU A 4 0.78 -3.00 -14.18
CA LEU A 4 1.54 -2.50 -13.04
C LEU A 4 2.21 -1.19 -13.44
N SER A 5 1.85 -0.11 -12.78
CA SER A 5 2.40 1.22 -13.02
C SER A 5 3.08 1.76 -11.77
N ILE A 6 4.15 2.52 -11.97
CA ILE A 6 4.96 3.07 -10.89
C ILE A 6 4.96 4.59 -11.06
N GLY A 7 4.47 5.29 -10.04
CA GLY A 7 4.43 6.75 -9.97
C GLY A 7 5.34 7.29 -8.88
N SER A 8 5.92 8.47 -9.11
CA SER A 8 6.57 9.24 -8.06
C SER A 8 5.55 10.17 -7.41
N GLY A 9 5.46 10.18 -6.08
CA GLY A 9 4.49 11.00 -5.37
C GLY A 9 3.09 10.39 -5.26
N LEU A 10 2.15 11.19 -4.77
CA LEU A 10 0.76 10.79 -4.54
C LEU A 10 -0.12 11.29 -5.70
N ALA A 11 -0.80 10.40 -6.41
CA ALA A 11 -1.75 10.78 -7.46
C ALA A 11 -3.17 10.95 -6.92
N ALA A 12 -3.92 11.96 -7.37
CA ALA A 12 -5.29 12.19 -6.87
C ALA A 12 -6.33 11.19 -7.42
N ASP A 13 -5.97 10.39 -8.42
CA ASP A 13 -6.92 9.52 -9.15
C ASP A 13 -7.14 8.15 -8.48
N THR A 14 -6.28 7.77 -7.54
CA THR A 14 -6.32 6.48 -6.83
C THR A 14 -7.07 6.61 -5.49
N ASN A 15 -8.39 6.74 -5.58
CA ASN A 15 -9.28 6.98 -4.42
C ASN A 15 -9.94 5.69 -3.89
N LEU A 16 -10.28 5.68 -2.60
CA LEU A 16 -10.84 4.54 -1.85
C LEU A 16 -12.11 3.90 -2.44
N GLN A 17 -12.92 4.64 -3.20
CA GLN A 17 -14.18 4.12 -3.76
C GLN A 17 -14.00 2.90 -4.66
N ASN A 18 -12.95 2.90 -5.48
CA ASN A 18 -12.69 1.84 -6.46
C ASN A 18 -11.37 1.12 -6.23
N TRP A 19 -10.54 1.62 -5.31
CA TRP A 19 -9.19 1.14 -5.06
C TRP A 19 -9.04 0.68 -3.63
N GLN A 20 -8.33 -0.43 -3.45
CA GLN A 20 -7.74 -0.75 -2.16
C GLN A 20 -6.44 0.05 -2.01
N ILE A 21 -6.29 0.78 -0.91
CA ILE A 21 -5.10 1.57 -0.61
C ILE A 21 -4.27 0.85 0.46
N VAL A 22 -3.03 0.57 0.12
CA VAL A 22 -2.06 -0.09 1.00
C VAL A 22 -0.89 0.85 1.23
N PHE A 23 -0.73 1.30 2.47
CA PHE A 23 0.44 2.06 2.89
C PHE A 23 1.54 1.08 3.34
N ALA A 24 2.58 0.91 2.55
CA ALA A 24 3.66 -0.04 2.80
C ALA A 24 4.97 0.68 3.13
N GLY A 25 5.74 0.17 4.08
CA GLY A 25 7.05 0.75 4.40
C GLY A 25 7.66 0.27 5.70
N GLN A 26 8.85 0.78 6.00
CA GLN A 26 9.52 0.49 7.27
C GLN A 26 8.76 1.11 8.44
N ASN A 27 8.66 0.39 9.56
CA ASN A 27 7.88 0.84 10.72
C ASN A 27 8.30 2.24 11.23
N LYS A 28 9.61 2.53 11.23
CA LYS A 28 10.17 3.84 11.62
C LYS A 28 9.64 4.98 10.75
N HIS A 29 9.54 4.76 9.44
CA HIS A 29 9.09 5.78 8.49
C HIS A 29 7.57 5.93 8.49
N LEU A 30 6.84 4.82 8.61
CA LEU A 30 5.37 4.85 8.70
C LEU A 30 4.87 5.58 9.95
N LYS A 31 5.52 5.39 11.11
CA LYS A 31 5.16 6.10 12.35
C LYS A 31 5.41 7.60 12.30
N ALA A 32 6.34 8.06 11.46
CA ALA A 32 6.61 9.48 11.25
C ALA A 32 5.61 10.15 10.29
N LEU A 33 4.67 9.39 9.72
CA LEU A 33 3.72 9.90 8.76
C LEU A 33 2.66 10.79 9.43
N LYS A 34 2.34 11.90 8.76
CA LYS A 34 1.21 12.77 9.11
C LYS A 34 0.15 12.66 8.02
N LEU A 35 -1.11 12.78 8.42
CA LEU A 35 -2.22 12.83 7.47
C LEU A 35 -2.18 14.19 6.77
N GLY A 36 -1.49 14.27 5.62
CA GLY A 36 -1.48 15.46 4.78
C GLY A 36 -2.77 15.61 3.97
N ALA A 37 -3.00 16.81 3.41
CA ALA A 37 -4.20 17.10 2.61
C ALA A 37 -4.37 16.12 1.43
N THR A 38 -3.29 15.78 0.73
CA THR A 38 -3.30 14.83 -0.41
C THR A 38 -3.63 13.40 0.03
N LEU A 39 -3.13 12.97 1.19
CA LEU A 39 -3.44 11.64 1.73
C LEU A 39 -4.90 11.57 2.19
N ASN A 40 -5.41 12.65 2.77
CA ASN A 40 -6.80 12.74 3.18
C ASN A 40 -7.76 12.74 1.98
N ALA A 41 -7.38 13.41 0.88
CA ALA A 41 -8.14 13.39 -0.37
C ALA A 41 -8.25 11.96 -0.93
N LYS A 42 -7.14 11.19 -0.95
CA LYS A 42 -7.14 9.77 -1.35
C LYS A 42 -8.04 8.90 -0.49
N LEU A 43 -8.03 9.18 0.82
CA LEU A 43 -8.89 8.52 1.80
C LEU A 43 -10.31 9.10 1.84
N MET A 44 -10.63 10.04 0.95
CA MET A 44 -11.95 10.67 0.79
C MET A 44 -12.52 11.27 2.09
N GLY A 45 -11.65 11.69 3.02
CA GLY A 45 -12.06 12.22 4.32
C GLY A 45 -12.72 11.19 5.25
N VAL A 46 -12.71 9.89 4.90
CA VAL A 46 -13.34 8.84 5.71
C VAL A 46 -12.53 8.55 6.98
N VAL A 47 -11.24 8.86 6.96
CA VAL A 47 -10.33 8.61 8.08
C VAL A 47 -9.94 9.94 8.74
N ASN A 48 -10.36 10.10 9.99
CA ASN A 48 -9.95 11.23 10.83
C ASN A 48 -8.47 11.14 11.22
N GLU A 49 -7.81 12.28 11.44
CA GLU A 49 -6.40 12.33 11.86
C GLU A 49 -6.15 11.58 13.17
N ASN A 50 -7.12 11.62 14.11
CA ASN A 50 -7.03 10.87 15.36
C ASN A 50 -7.02 9.37 15.14
N THR A 51 -7.93 8.85 14.31
CA THR A 51 -8.00 7.42 13.95
C THR A 51 -6.74 6.99 13.23
N PHE A 52 -6.24 7.82 12.32
CA PHE A 52 -4.98 7.59 11.60
C PHE A 52 -3.79 7.44 12.56
N ARG A 53 -3.66 8.36 13.52
CA ARG A 53 -2.60 8.33 14.54
C ARG A 53 -2.74 7.13 15.47
N LEU A 54 -3.96 6.76 15.86
CA LEU A 54 -4.21 5.57 16.68
C LEU A 54 -3.80 4.29 15.94
N ALA A 55 -4.16 4.17 14.66
CA ALA A 55 -3.77 3.05 13.82
C ALA A 55 -2.24 2.95 13.64
N LEU A 56 -1.56 4.09 13.46
CA LEU A 56 -0.09 4.14 13.40
C LEU A 56 0.58 3.74 14.72
N ARG A 57 -0.01 4.09 15.86
CA ARG A 57 0.49 3.66 17.18
C ARG A 57 0.30 2.16 17.41
N ALA A 58 -0.83 1.61 16.96
CA ALA A 58 -1.15 0.20 17.04
C ALA A 58 -0.38 -0.66 16.03
N LEU A 59 0.29 -0.04 15.04
CA LEU A 59 0.99 -0.74 13.97
C LEU A 59 2.15 -1.61 14.53
N PRO A 60 2.10 -2.94 14.36
CA PRO A 60 3.17 -3.83 14.82
C PRO A 60 4.48 -3.57 14.05
N SER A 61 5.61 -4.01 14.62
CA SER A 61 6.94 -3.89 13.99
C SER A 61 7.02 -4.61 12.64
N LYS A 62 6.29 -5.72 12.49
CA LYS A 62 6.08 -6.47 11.26
C LYS A 62 4.61 -6.89 11.18
N GLY A 63 3.99 -6.71 10.02
CA GLY A 63 2.64 -7.21 9.76
C GLY A 63 1.76 -6.19 9.08
N SER A 64 0.45 -6.42 9.09
CA SER A 64 -0.51 -5.48 8.53
C SER A 64 -1.54 -5.05 9.56
N MET A 65 -1.93 -3.77 9.52
CA MET A 65 -2.98 -3.21 10.36
C MET A 65 -4.06 -2.59 9.45
N PRO A 66 -5.32 -3.02 9.52
CA PRO A 66 -6.41 -2.37 8.79
C PRO A 66 -6.68 -0.97 9.33
N LEU A 67 -6.98 -0.04 8.42
CA LEU A 67 -7.36 1.33 8.77
C LEU A 67 -8.85 1.57 8.51
N TYR A 68 -9.37 1.13 7.36
CA TYR A 68 -10.78 1.28 7.01
C TYR A 68 -11.28 0.04 6.29
N LEU A 69 -12.06 -0.80 6.99
CA LEU A 69 -12.76 -1.98 6.45
C LEU A 69 -11.92 -2.85 5.50
N ASN A 70 -10.60 -2.95 5.74
CA ASN A 70 -9.59 -3.55 4.85
C ASN A 70 -9.38 -2.89 3.47
N TYR A 71 -10.22 -1.95 3.05
CA TYR A 71 -10.02 -1.10 1.87
C TYR A 71 -8.81 -0.18 2.04
N ALA A 72 -8.56 0.33 3.25
CA ALA A 72 -7.31 0.99 3.61
C ALA A 72 -6.55 0.14 4.63
N LYS A 73 -5.25 -0.07 4.43
CA LYS A 73 -4.41 -0.78 5.40
C LYS A 73 -2.96 -0.31 5.41
N PHE A 74 -2.32 -0.45 6.57
CA PHE A 74 -0.89 -0.31 6.73
C PHE A 74 -0.21 -1.67 6.66
N VAL A 75 0.98 -1.69 6.08
CA VAL A 75 1.85 -2.85 6.04
C VAL A 75 3.23 -2.39 6.47
N SER A 76 3.62 -2.81 7.67
CA SER A 76 4.95 -2.54 8.22
C SER A 76 5.88 -3.69 7.89
N THR A 77 7.06 -3.34 7.40
CA THR A 77 8.18 -4.26 7.27
C THR A 77 9.29 -3.86 8.23
N PRO A 78 10.04 -4.85 8.76
CA PRO A 78 11.29 -4.56 9.44
C PRO A 78 12.35 -4.11 8.42
N ASP A 79 13.34 -3.34 8.86
CA ASP A 79 14.35 -2.70 8.01
C ASP A 79 15.16 -3.69 7.14
N THR A 80 15.21 -4.95 7.55
CA THR A 80 15.98 -6.02 6.89
C THR A 80 15.20 -6.81 5.85
N LEU A 81 13.86 -6.70 5.81
CA LEU A 81 13.02 -7.53 4.94
C LEU A 81 12.25 -6.70 3.92
N GLY A 82 12.11 -7.24 2.72
CA GLY A 82 11.26 -6.70 1.67
C GLY A 82 9.77 -6.82 2.01
N ILE A 83 8.96 -6.08 1.25
CA ILE A 83 7.50 -6.05 1.40
C ILE A 83 6.90 -7.42 1.11
N GLN A 84 6.01 -7.85 2.02
CA GLN A 84 5.30 -9.12 1.90
C GLN A 84 3.96 -8.93 1.19
N LYS A 85 3.46 -10.03 0.62
CA LYS A 85 2.16 -10.07 -0.05
C LYS A 85 1.06 -9.66 0.93
N VAL A 86 0.15 -8.85 0.41
CA VAL A 86 -0.96 -8.29 1.16
C VAL A 86 -2.26 -8.92 0.67
N ASN A 87 -3.13 -9.30 1.59
CA ASN A 87 -4.46 -9.78 1.24
C ASN A 87 -5.27 -8.65 0.61
N ILE A 88 -5.82 -8.94 -0.56
CA ILE A 88 -6.70 -8.06 -1.31
C ILE A 88 -8.12 -8.34 -0.85
N VAL A 89 -8.97 -7.31 -0.74
CA VAL A 89 -10.37 -7.50 -0.39
C VAL A 89 -11.12 -8.08 -1.59
N ASP A 90 -11.97 -9.07 -1.34
CA ASP A 90 -12.78 -9.71 -2.37
C ASP A 90 -13.68 -8.68 -3.07
N GLY A 91 -13.77 -8.77 -4.40
CA GLY A 91 -14.51 -7.81 -5.23
C GLY A 91 -13.73 -6.57 -5.66
N ILE A 92 -12.56 -6.28 -5.08
CA ILE A 92 -11.68 -5.20 -5.53
C ILE A 92 -10.67 -5.70 -6.54
N LYS A 93 -10.61 -5.03 -7.70
CA LYS A 93 -9.67 -5.36 -8.77
C LYS A 93 -8.53 -4.35 -8.93
N LYS A 94 -8.60 -3.20 -8.26
CA LYS A 94 -7.59 -2.13 -8.34
C LYS A 94 -6.90 -1.94 -7.01
N LEU A 95 -5.56 -1.92 -7.04
CA LEU A 95 -4.72 -1.83 -5.86
C LEU A 95 -3.74 -0.65 -6.00
N CYS A 96 -3.76 0.24 -5.02
CA CYS A 96 -2.83 1.35 -4.91
C CYS A 96 -1.91 1.10 -3.71
N ILE A 97 -0.61 0.96 -3.96
CA ILE A 97 0.40 0.73 -2.92
C ILE A 97 1.21 2.01 -2.78
N VAL A 98 1.00 2.71 -1.67
CA VAL A 98 1.79 3.88 -1.31
C VAL A 98 3.02 3.39 -0.54
N LEU A 99 4.17 3.43 -1.19
CA LEU A 99 5.46 2.96 -0.68
C LEU A 99 6.21 4.10 0.02
N PHE A 100 6.45 3.92 1.33
CA PHE A 100 7.32 4.77 2.13
C PHE A 100 8.67 4.08 2.35
N SER A 101 9.71 4.63 1.72
CA SER A 101 11.05 4.06 1.82
C SER A 101 12.13 5.13 1.70
N GLU A 102 13.33 4.83 2.18
CA GLU A 102 14.52 5.60 1.84
C GLU A 102 14.86 5.40 0.36
N TYR A 103 15.46 6.42 -0.26
CA TYR A 103 15.83 6.38 -1.68
C TYR A 103 16.69 5.16 -2.05
N SER A 104 17.60 4.75 -1.16
CA SER A 104 18.45 3.56 -1.32
C SER A 104 17.69 2.24 -1.44
N HIS A 105 16.48 2.15 -0.88
CA HIS A 105 15.70 0.93 -0.79
C HIS A 105 14.47 0.92 -1.71
N VAL A 106 14.19 2.02 -2.42
CA VAL A 106 13.03 2.13 -3.32
C VAL A 106 13.01 1.01 -4.35
N MET A 107 14.11 0.81 -5.08
CA MET A 107 14.15 -0.17 -6.17
C MET A 107 13.91 -1.61 -5.67
N ALA A 108 14.56 -1.97 -4.56
CA ALA A 108 14.40 -3.29 -3.96
C ALA A 108 12.95 -3.53 -3.48
N ASN A 109 12.33 -2.50 -2.89
CA ASN A 109 10.95 -2.58 -2.41
C ASN A 109 9.93 -2.63 -3.55
N VAL A 110 10.12 -1.85 -4.61
CA VAL A 110 9.29 -1.91 -5.82
C VAL A 110 9.40 -3.29 -6.48
N ALA A 111 10.61 -3.84 -6.59
CA ALA A 111 10.83 -5.19 -7.12
C ALA A 111 10.24 -6.30 -6.23
N ALA A 112 10.21 -6.10 -4.91
CA ALA A 112 9.53 -7.03 -4.00
C ALA A 112 8.01 -6.97 -4.21
N ILE A 113 7.45 -5.77 -4.31
CA ILE A 113 6.02 -5.56 -4.58
C ILE A 113 5.62 -6.22 -5.90
N SER A 114 6.37 -5.98 -6.99
CA SER A 114 6.03 -6.55 -8.31
C SER A 114 6.00 -8.08 -8.30
N LYS A 115 6.81 -8.73 -7.44
CA LYS A 115 6.79 -10.18 -7.26
C LYS A 115 5.58 -10.68 -6.46
N CYS A 116 5.03 -9.87 -5.57
CA CYS A 116 3.86 -10.24 -4.76
C CYS A 116 2.55 -10.28 -5.55
N PHE A 117 2.48 -9.56 -6.68
CA PHE A 117 1.27 -9.39 -7.49
C PHE A 117 1.51 -9.87 -8.93
N PRO A 118 1.51 -11.20 -9.16
CA PRO A 118 1.70 -11.73 -10.50
C PRO A 118 0.55 -11.33 -11.42
N LEU A 119 0.88 -10.65 -12.53
CA LEU A 119 -0.10 -10.17 -13.53
C LEU A 119 -0.72 -11.29 -14.37
N PHE A 120 -0.09 -12.47 -14.39
CA PHE A 120 -0.53 -13.62 -15.16
C PHE A 120 -0.94 -14.77 -14.25
N SER A 121 -2.13 -15.31 -14.48
CA SER A 121 -2.63 -16.51 -13.81
C SER A 121 -3.43 -17.35 -14.80
N ARG A 122 -3.12 -18.65 -14.85
CA ARG A 122 -3.85 -19.66 -15.64
C ARG A 122 -4.90 -20.41 -14.83
N LYS A 123 -5.14 -20.00 -13.57
CA LYS A 123 -6.09 -20.67 -12.69
C LYS A 123 -7.49 -20.59 -13.32
N THR A 124 -8.02 -21.76 -13.68
CA THR A 124 -9.41 -21.97 -14.06
C THR A 124 -10.24 -22.01 -12.78
N ALA A 125 -11.29 -21.19 -12.70
CA ALA A 125 -12.01 -20.94 -11.46
C ALA A 125 -12.59 -22.23 -10.84
N SER A 126 -12.06 -22.63 -9.69
CA SER A 126 -12.79 -23.44 -8.71
C SER A 126 -12.21 -23.16 -7.32
N SER A 127 -13.09 -22.71 -6.44
CA SER A 127 -12.93 -22.35 -5.01
C SER A 127 -11.99 -21.19 -4.68
N GLU A 128 -12.61 -20.10 -4.22
CA GLU A 128 -12.04 -18.91 -3.55
C GLU A 128 -11.16 -18.00 -4.43
N ASP A 129 -11.89 -17.11 -5.09
CA ASP A 129 -11.50 -15.83 -5.70
C ASP A 129 -10.12 -15.31 -5.26
N THR A 130 -9.06 -15.76 -5.93
CA THR A 130 -7.85 -14.95 -5.99
C THR A 130 -8.19 -13.82 -6.95
N ALA A 131 -8.80 -12.74 -6.43
CA ALA A 131 -9.29 -11.60 -7.20
C ALA A 131 -8.27 -11.25 -8.30
N LYS A 132 -8.68 -11.42 -9.55
CA LYS A 132 -7.86 -11.04 -10.71
C LYS A 132 -7.66 -9.53 -10.64
N LEU A 133 -6.50 -9.11 -10.15
CA LEU A 133 -6.10 -7.71 -10.16
C LEU A 133 -6.00 -7.24 -11.61
N GLU A 134 -6.68 -6.13 -11.89
CA GLU A 134 -6.65 -5.46 -13.19
C GLU A 134 -5.59 -4.36 -13.17
N ASP A 135 -5.54 -3.54 -12.11
CA ASP A 135 -4.59 -2.43 -12.02
C ASP A 135 -3.87 -2.44 -10.68
N VAL A 136 -2.54 -2.38 -10.73
CA VAL A 136 -1.66 -2.20 -9.56
C VAL A 136 -0.83 -0.95 -9.76
N VAL A 137 -1.08 0.08 -8.96
CA VAL A 137 -0.31 1.33 -8.96
C VAL A 137 0.59 1.33 -7.74
N VAL A 138 1.88 1.57 -7.95
CA VAL A 138 2.86 1.77 -6.87
C VAL A 138 3.26 3.24 -6.84
N GLU A 139 2.86 3.94 -5.78
CA GLU A 139 3.18 5.35 -5.55
C GLU A 139 4.33 5.46 -4.57
N VAL A 140 5.46 5.97 -5.04
CA VAL A 140 6.68 6.03 -4.22
C VAL A 140 6.79 7.39 -3.53
N LEU A 141 6.83 7.35 -2.21
CA LEU A 141 7.18 8.47 -1.34
C LEU A 141 8.55 8.22 -0.73
N SER A 142 9.58 8.68 -1.44
CA SER A 142 10.97 8.59 -1.00
C SER A 142 11.30 9.71 -0.02
N ARG A 143 11.88 9.37 1.12
CA ARG A 143 12.49 10.36 2.02
C ARG A 143 14.00 10.40 1.78
N MET A 144 14.52 11.58 1.48
CA MET A 144 15.96 11.78 1.34
C MET A 144 16.57 11.86 2.75
N LYS A 145 17.60 11.05 3.02
CA LYS A 145 18.38 11.13 4.26
C LYS A 145 19.18 12.43 4.20
N ARG A 146 18.72 13.46 4.92
CA ARG A 146 19.55 14.66 5.13
C ARG A 146 20.65 14.24 6.12
N ASN A 147 21.88 14.18 5.63
CA ASN A 147 23.07 14.07 6.46
C ASN A 147 23.23 15.33 7.31
#